data_AF-A0A8S4AB44-F1
#
_entry.id   AF-A0A8S4AB44-F1
#
_cell.length_a   1.000
_cell.length_b   1.000
_cell.length_c   1.000
_cell.angle_alpha   90.00
_cell.angle_beta   90.00
_cell.angle_gamma   90.00
#
_symmetry.space_group_name_H-M   'P 1'
#
loop_
_entity.id
_entity.type
_entity.pdbx_description
1 polymer ?
#
loop_
_entity_poly.entity_id
_entity_poly.type
_entity_poly.pdbx_seq_one_letter_code
_entity_poly.pdbx_strand_id
1 'polypeptide(L)'
;MTTVATTACELQGVQGSGILRKKLQILLGVPGHIPNRLNDLLLLRPNTEGESSSESKTSNNKHVVFFHGDIQNFQEEMARQPEGAQWLSWSLEQVTLILGRRFPSSHIWVVRASTMYLHKFSCYHNFVESNMFGAPEHSPFSADFGAFHHLRALLTNGMKRAKLHLQGEADSIPPGLSLTLVGFSKGCVVLNQMVYELPGARADPQMSDFVKQISDMFWLDGGHPGGGETWVTDKQVLRELAASGVSIHAHVTPYEVCDPMRAWVGREHRYFIKMLEEFGACPSKKLHFEDEPPSIENHFRVIQEF
;
A
#
# COMPACT_ATOMS: atom_id res chain seq x y z
N MET A 1 -25.06 -31.52 -4.84
CA MET A 1 -24.55 -30.85 -6.05
C MET A 1 -25.16 -29.47 -6.06
N THR A 2 -24.41 -28.48 -5.57
CA THR A 2 -24.93 -27.13 -5.34
C THR A 2 -23.98 -26.17 -6.02
N THR A 3 -24.45 -25.65 -7.15
CA THR A 3 -23.76 -24.71 -8.03
C THR A 3 -23.76 -23.32 -7.38
N VAL A 4 -22.58 -22.75 -7.14
CA VAL A 4 -22.42 -21.37 -6.66
C VAL A 4 -22.42 -20.45 -7.87
N ALA A 5 -23.44 -19.60 -7.95
CA ALA A 5 -23.59 -18.60 -9.01
C ALA A 5 -22.72 -17.37 -8.71
N THR A 6 -21.93 -16.94 -9.70
CA THR A 6 -21.16 -15.70 -9.68
C THR A 6 -22.03 -14.61 -10.29
N THR A 7 -22.47 -13.64 -9.49
CA THR A 7 -23.27 -12.50 -9.98
C THR A 7 -22.35 -11.36 -10.41
N ALA A 8 -22.34 -11.06 -11.71
CA ALA A 8 -21.71 -9.86 -12.26
C ALA A 8 -22.72 -8.70 -12.22
N CYS A 9 -22.36 -7.58 -11.60
CA CYS A 9 -23.14 -6.35 -11.58
C CYS A 9 -22.63 -5.41 -12.69
N GLU A 10 -23.46 -5.10 -13.67
CA GLU A 10 -23.13 -4.18 -14.77
C GLU A 10 -23.42 -2.72 -14.36
N LEU A 11 -22.37 -1.89 -14.33
CA LEU A 11 -22.47 -0.44 -14.26
C LEU A 11 -21.79 0.13 -15.50
N GLN A 12 -22.58 0.78 -16.36
CA GLN A 12 -22.12 1.40 -17.61
C GLN A 12 -21.14 2.55 -17.33
N GLY A 13 -19.96 2.49 -17.95
CA GLY A 13 -18.97 3.56 -17.95
C GLY A 13 -17.82 3.27 -18.92
N VAL A 14 -17.56 4.24 -19.81
CA VAL A 14 -16.41 4.45 -20.73
C VAL A 14 -15.64 3.19 -21.14
N GLN A 15 -15.63 2.85 -22.43
CA GLN A 15 -15.13 1.58 -23.01
C GLN A 15 -13.78 1.06 -22.47
N GLY A 16 -12.85 1.93 -22.01
CA GLY A 16 -11.60 1.53 -21.36
C GLY A 16 -11.72 1.04 -19.89
N SER A 17 -12.72 1.49 -19.14
CA SER A 17 -12.94 1.09 -17.75
C SER A 17 -13.56 -0.30 -17.61
N GLY A 18 -14.33 -0.75 -18.61
CA GLY A 18 -14.97 -2.06 -18.60
C GLY A 18 -13.98 -3.22 -18.72
N ILE A 19 -12.88 -3.03 -19.46
CA ILE A 19 -11.84 -4.05 -19.67
C ILE A 19 -10.99 -4.25 -18.40
N LEU A 20 -10.59 -3.16 -17.73
CA LEU A 20 -9.84 -3.24 -16.47
C LEU A 20 -10.68 -3.87 -15.35
N ARG A 21 -11.98 -3.58 -15.27
CA ARG A 21 -12.89 -4.21 -14.29
C ARG A 21 -12.95 -5.74 -14.46
N LYS A 22 -12.86 -6.27 -15.69
CA LYS A 22 -12.83 -7.72 -15.94
C LYS A 22 -11.54 -8.40 -15.47
N LYS A 23 -10.46 -7.64 -15.24
CA LYS A 23 -9.15 -8.14 -14.79
C LYS A 23 -8.94 -8.03 -13.28
N LEU A 24 -9.89 -7.39 -12.58
CA LEU A 24 -9.87 -7.24 -11.12
C LEU A 24 -10.33 -8.54 -10.45
N GLN A 25 -9.53 -9.04 -9.52
CA GLN A 25 -9.79 -10.26 -8.77
C GLN A 25 -9.71 -9.98 -7.27
N ILE A 26 -10.72 -10.39 -6.51
CA ILE A 26 -10.70 -10.36 -5.04
C ILE A 26 -10.24 -11.72 -4.53
N LEU A 27 -9.25 -11.72 -3.64
CA LEU A 27 -8.71 -12.90 -2.97
C LEU A 27 -8.98 -12.77 -1.47
N LEU A 28 -9.96 -13.51 -0.96
CA LEU A 28 -10.36 -13.43 0.45
C LEU A 28 -9.46 -14.29 1.34
N GLY A 29 -9.14 -13.79 2.53
CA GLY A 29 -8.44 -14.54 3.58
C GLY A 29 -7.10 -15.13 3.14
N VAL A 30 -6.24 -14.33 2.50
CA VAL A 30 -4.89 -14.75 2.10
C VAL A 30 -3.99 -14.76 3.34
N PRO A 31 -3.33 -15.89 3.67
CA PRO A 31 -2.46 -15.97 4.83
C PRO A 31 -1.16 -15.21 4.59
N GLY A 32 -0.72 -14.48 5.61
CA GLY A 32 0.65 -14.00 5.69
C GLY A 32 1.55 -14.97 6.43
N HIS A 33 2.49 -14.44 7.22
CA HIS A 33 3.54 -15.27 7.83
C HIS A 33 3.02 -16.17 8.94
N ILE A 34 2.20 -15.60 9.83
CA ILE A 34 1.48 -16.36 10.84
C ILE A 34 0.20 -16.90 10.19
N PRO A 35 -0.06 -18.22 10.14
CA PRO A 35 -1.13 -18.80 9.34
C PRO A 35 -2.54 -18.23 9.59
N ASN A 36 -2.82 -17.79 10.82
CA ASN A 36 -4.11 -17.22 11.20
C ASN A 36 -4.20 -15.69 10.99
N ARG A 37 -3.10 -15.03 10.61
CA ARG A 37 -3.10 -13.62 10.22
C ARG A 37 -3.39 -13.52 8.73
N LEU A 38 -4.65 -13.25 8.42
CA LEU A 38 -5.17 -13.20 7.06
C LEU A 38 -5.44 -11.75 6.62
N ASN A 39 -5.26 -11.47 5.34
CA ASN A 39 -5.74 -10.24 4.71
C ASN A 39 -6.52 -10.59 3.43
N ASP A 40 -7.53 -9.78 3.12
CA ASP A 40 -8.14 -9.80 1.80
C ASP A 40 -7.30 -8.95 0.85
N LEU A 41 -7.14 -9.41 -0.40
CA LEU A 41 -6.39 -8.71 -1.44
C LEU A 41 -7.29 -8.41 -2.63
N LEU A 42 -7.08 -7.25 -3.26
CA LEU A 42 -7.49 -7.05 -4.65
C LEU A 42 -6.26 -7.14 -5.55
N LEU A 43 -6.39 -7.86 -6.65
CA LEU A 43 -5.38 -7.97 -7.69
C LEU A 43 -5.95 -7.42 -9.00
N LEU A 44 -5.26 -6.45 -9.59
CA LEU A 44 -5.45 -6.07 -10.99
C LEU A 44 -4.20 -6.48 -11.79
N ARG A 45 -4.43 -7.28 -12.84
CA ARG A 45 -3.37 -7.69 -13.77
C ARG A 45 -3.05 -6.57 -14.78
N PRO A 46 -1.79 -6.45 -15.23
CA PRO A 46 -1.40 -5.44 -16.20
C PRO A 46 -2.16 -5.60 -17.53
N ASN A 47 -2.27 -4.51 -18.29
CA ASN A 47 -2.94 -4.57 -19.58
C ASN A 47 -1.96 -5.02 -20.68
N THR A 48 -1.96 -6.31 -21.01
CA THR A 48 -1.07 -6.89 -22.03
C THR A 48 -1.59 -6.79 -23.48
N GLU A 49 -2.64 -6.00 -23.73
CA GLU A 49 -3.17 -5.79 -25.08
C GLU A 49 -2.27 -4.80 -25.85
N GLY A 50 -1.31 -5.33 -26.62
CA GLY A 50 -0.49 -4.56 -27.56
C GLY A 50 0.94 -5.04 -27.80
N GLU A 51 1.51 -5.89 -26.94
CA GLU A 51 2.90 -6.36 -27.10
C GLU A 51 2.99 -7.61 -28.01
N SER A 52 2.66 -7.41 -29.28
CA SER A 52 3.06 -8.28 -30.39
C SER A 52 4.19 -7.63 -31.18
N SER A 53 5.37 -7.53 -30.57
CA SER A 53 6.61 -7.33 -31.32
C SER A 53 7.77 -7.92 -30.53
N SER A 54 8.38 -8.91 -31.14
CA SER A 54 9.59 -9.60 -30.71
C SER A 54 10.74 -8.64 -30.44
N GLU A 55 11.12 -8.44 -29.18
CA GLU A 55 12.48 -8.15 -28.71
C GLU A 55 12.50 -8.24 -27.16
N SER A 56 13.38 -9.12 -26.63
CA SER A 56 13.58 -9.47 -25.22
C SER A 56 12.33 -9.58 -24.31
N LYS A 57 11.80 -10.79 -24.15
CA LYS A 57 10.91 -11.17 -23.03
C LYS A 57 11.67 -11.14 -21.69
N THR A 58 12.12 -9.98 -21.23
CA THR A 58 12.24 -9.76 -19.79
C THR A 58 10.81 -9.64 -19.28
N SER A 59 10.28 -10.69 -18.65
CA SER A 59 8.97 -10.62 -18.01
C SER A 59 8.98 -9.44 -17.05
N ASN A 60 8.23 -8.37 -17.33
CA ASN A 60 8.10 -7.22 -16.44
C ASN A 60 7.33 -7.67 -15.18
N ASN A 61 8.05 -8.26 -14.24
CA ASN A 61 7.54 -8.74 -12.95
C ASN A 61 7.46 -7.57 -11.96
N LYS A 62 6.78 -6.50 -12.39
CA LYS A 62 6.58 -5.27 -11.61
C LYS A 62 5.29 -5.36 -10.81
N HIS A 63 5.38 -5.03 -9.53
CA HIS A 63 4.30 -5.17 -8.57
C HIS A 63 4.18 -3.88 -7.76
N VAL A 64 2.96 -3.36 -7.67
CA VAL A 64 2.63 -2.21 -6.81
C VAL A 64 1.75 -2.74 -5.69
N VAL A 65 2.17 -2.53 -4.44
CA VAL A 65 1.40 -2.90 -3.25
C VAL A 65 0.87 -1.62 -2.61
N PHE A 66 -0.44 -1.53 -2.46
CA PHE A 66 -1.12 -0.37 -1.91
C PHE A 66 -1.80 -0.71 -0.58
N PHE A 67 -1.53 0.11 0.43
CA PHE A 67 -2.19 0.11 1.73
C PHE A 67 -3.08 1.35 1.83
N HIS A 68 -4.37 1.11 2.02
CA HIS A 68 -5.42 2.12 1.99
C HIS A 68 -5.56 2.93 3.29
N GLY A 69 -6.31 4.02 3.20
CA GLY A 69 -6.61 4.91 4.31
C GLY A 69 -7.82 4.50 5.13
N ASP A 70 -8.19 5.36 6.09
CA ASP A 70 -9.48 5.29 6.76
C ASP A 70 -10.62 5.54 5.74
N ILE A 71 -11.85 5.13 6.06
CA ILE A 71 -13.07 5.16 5.25
C ILE A 71 -13.06 4.18 4.06
N GLN A 72 -11.92 3.98 3.40
CA GLN A 72 -11.81 3.10 2.24
C GLN A 72 -12.02 1.63 2.63
N ASN A 73 -12.89 0.95 1.88
CA ASN A 73 -13.16 -0.47 2.02
C ASN A 73 -13.68 -1.01 0.67
N PHE A 74 -14.04 -2.29 0.61
CA PHE A 74 -14.75 -2.84 -0.55
C PHE A 74 -16.00 -2.03 -0.85
N GLN A 75 -16.30 -1.82 -2.13
CA GLN A 75 -17.40 -0.97 -2.58
C GLN A 75 -18.73 -1.41 -1.96
N GLU A 76 -18.98 -2.72 -1.87
CA GLU A 76 -20.18 -3.28 -1.26
C GLU A 76 -20.28 -2.94 0.23
N GLU A 77 -19.18 -3.04 0.97
CA GLU A 77 -19.14 -2.72 2.41
C GLU A 77 -19.33 -1.22 2.65
N MET A 78 -18.71 -0.37 1.82
CA MET A 78 -18.89 1.09 1.90
C MET A 78 -20.33 1.50 1.59
N ALA A 79 -20.98 0.88 0.60
CA ALA A 79 -22.33 1.23 0.18
C ALA A 79 -23.40 0.97 1.26
N ARG A 80 -23.11 0.08 2.23
CA ARG A 80 -24.02 -0.25 3.34
C ARG A 80 -24.03 0.80 4.46
N GLN A 81 -23.06 1.72 4.49
CA GLN A 81 -22.90 2.71 5.55
C GLN A 81 -23.06 4.12 4.98
N PRO A 82 -23.91 5.00 5.54
CA PRO A 82 -24.09 6.36 5.02
C PRO A 82 -22.79 7.15 4.91
N GLU A 83 -21.92 7.04 5.92
CA GLU A 83 -20.64 7.73 5.98
C GLU A 83 -19.68 7.26 4.87
N GLY A 84 -19.74 5.99 4.50
CA GLY A 84 -18.92 5.40 3.43
C GLY A 84 -19.52 5.57 2.03
N ALA A 85 -20.84 5.58 1.90
CA ALA A 85 -21.54 5.61 0.62
C ALA A 85 -21.25 6.87 -0.21
N GLN A 86 -21.01 8.02 0.45
CA GLN A 86 -20.60 9.25 -0.24
C GLN A 86 -19.19 9.17 -0.85
N TRP A 87 -18.35 8.22 -0.40
CA TRP A 87 -16.96 8.06 -0.81
C TRP A 87 -16.74 6.86 -1.74
N LEU A 88 -17.78 6.34 -2.39
CA LEU A 88 -17.68 5.16 -3.27
C LEU A 88 -16.69 5.34 -4.44
N SER A 89 -16.41 6.57 -4.87
CA SER A 89 -15.35 6.87 -5.86
C SER A 89 -13.94 6.50 -5.38
N TRP A 90 -13.78 6.27 -4.08
CA TRP A 90 -12.52 5.92 -3.41
C TRP A 90 -12.56 4.53 -2.78
N SER A 91 -13.49 3.67 -3.19
CA SER A 91 -13.49 2.26 -2.79
C SER A 91 -12.20 1.57 -3.23
N LEU A 92 -11.87 0.44 -2.60
CA LEU A 92 -10.66 -0.30 -2.95
C LEU A 92 -10.62 -0.69 -4.42
N GLU A 93 -11.77 -1.03 -5.02
CA GLU A 93 -11.91 -1.31 -6.44
C GLU A 93 -11.60 -0.09 -7.30
N GLN A 94 -12.16 1.09 -6.99
CA GLN A 94 -11.89 2.31 -7.76
C GLN A 94 -10.42 2.74 -7.64
N VAL A 95 -9.85 2.68 -6.44
CA VAL A 95 -8.43 2.96 -6.21
C VAL A 95 -7.54 1.99 -6.99
N THR A 96 -7.88 0.70 -7.00
CA THR A 96 -7.12 -0.29 -7.79
C THR A 96 -7.11 0.09 -9.28
N LEU A 97 -8.23 0.59 -9.82
CA LEU A 97 -8.30 1.05 -11.21
C LEU A 97 -7.51 2.33 -11.46
N ILE A 98 -7.50 3.28 -10.52
CA ILE A 98 -6.68 4.50 -10.60
C ILE A 98 -5.20 4.13 -10.66
N LEU A 99 -4.74 3.26 -9.74
CA LEU A 99 -3.36 2.79 -9.70
C LEU A 99 -2.98 1.99 -10.95
N GLY A 100 -3.90 1.18 -11.49
CA GLY A 100 -3.67 0.44 -12.74
C GLY A 100 -3.45 1.34 -13.96
N ARG A 101 -4.03 2.55 -13.98
CA ARG A 101 -3.75 3.54 -15.03
C ARG A 101 -2.39 4.20 -14.85
N ARG A 102 -1.98 4.43 -13.60
CA ARG A 102 -0.68 5.02 -13.27
C ARG A 102 0.48 4.05 -13.51
N PHE A 103 0.27 2.77 -13.23
CA PHE A 103 1.27 1.71 -13.40
C PHE A 103 0.77 0.64 -14.38
N PRO A 104 0.63 0.97 -15.69
CA PRO A 104 -0.06 0.12 -16.67
C PRO A 104 0.61 -1.24 -16.93
N SER A 105 1.93 -1.33 -16.70
CA SER A 105 2.73 -2.53 -16.87
C SER A 105 2.94 -3.34 -15.58
N SER A 106 2.23 -3.00 -14.49
CA SER A 106 2.43 -3.62 -13.18
C SER A 106 1.21 -4.41 -12.71
N HIS A 107 1.44 -5.43 -11.89
CA HIS A 107 0.40 -6.04 -11.07
C HIS A 107 0.09 -5.12 -9.90
N ILE A 108 -1.18 -4.72 -9.74
CA ILE A 108 -1.61 -3.89 -8.60
C ILE A 108 -2.20 -4.81 -7.54
N TRP A 109 -1.65 -4.72 -6.33
CA TRP A 109 -2.11 -5.42 -5.14
C TRP A 109 -2.62 -4.40 -4.14
N VAL A 110 -3.91 -4.41 -3.84
CA VAL A 110 -4.46 -3.63 -2.72
C VAL A 110 -4.61 -4.55 -1.53
N VAL A 111 -3.92 -4.24 -0.44
CA VAL A 111 -4.01 -4.98 0.82
C VAL A 111 -5.06 -4.34 1.70
N ARG A 112 -6.18 -5.03 1.89
CA ARG A 112 -7.20 -4.59 2.84
C ARG A 112 -6.68 -4.72 4.26
N ALA A 113 -6.89 -3.70 5.09
CA ALA A 113 -6.62 -3.76 6.53
C ALA A 113 -7.32 -4.98 7.15
N SER A 114 -6.66 -5.64 8.12
CA SER A 114 -7.20 -6.87 8.71
C SER A 114 -8.49 -6.63 9.49
N THR A 115 -8.75 -5.38 9.88
CA THR A 115 -9.98 -4.97 10.56
C THR A 115 -10.35 -3.55 10.14
N MET A 116 -11.65 -3.30 9.95
CA MET A 116 -12.23 -1.97 9.77
C MET A 116 -13.07 -1.62 11.00
N TYR A 117 -12.48 -0.93 11.97
CA TYR A 117 -13.16 -0.57 13.22
C TYR A 117 -14.20 0.56 12.96
N LEU A 118 -15.42 0.38 13.47
CA LEU A 118 -16.57 1.26 13.21
C LEU A 118 -16.81 1.54 11.72
N HIS A 119 -16.49 0.58 10.84
CA HIS A 119 -16.57 0.73 9.38
C HIS A 119 -15.77 1.91 8.80
N LYS A 120 -14.86 2.50 9.59
CA LYS A 120 -14.15 3.73 9.26
C LYS A 120 -12.65 3.61 9.46
N PHE A 121 -12.21 3.13 10.62
CA PHE A 121 -10.79 3.14 10.97
C PHE A 121 -10.12 1.86 10.47
N SER A 122 -9.13 2.02 9.61
CA SER A 122 -8.33 0.92 9.09
C SER A 122 -7.31 0.48 10.15
N CYS A 123 -7.33 -0.80 10.52
CA CYS A 123 -6.40 -1.35 11.50
C CYS A 123 -5.52 -2.43 10.87
N TYR A 124 -4.22 -2.17 10.83
CA TYR A 124 -3.19 -3.01 10.22
C TYR A 124 -2.49 -3.95 11.22
N HIS A 125 -3.24 -4.53 12.17
CA HIS A 125 -2.72 -5.39 13.26
C HIS A 125 -1.81 -6.54 12.80
N ASN A 126 -1.97 -6.99 11.55
CA ASN A 126 -1.09 -8.04 11.00
C ASN A 126 0.32 -7.53 10.65
N PHE A 127 0.48 -6.23 10.41
CA PHE A 127 1.73 -5.57 10.05
C PHE A 127 2.34 -4.77 11.20
N VAL A 128 1.52 -4.09 11.99
CA VAL A 128 1.97 -3.18 13.06
C VAL A 128 1.07 -3.34 14.28
N GLU A 129 1.65 -3.32 15.48
CA GLU A 129 0.87 -3.26 16.71
C GLU A 129 0.15 -1.92 16.78
N SER A 130 -1.09 -1.92 17.25
CA SER A 130 -1.88 -0.70 17.28
C SER A 130 -2.98 -0.74 18.33
N ASN A 131 -3.41 0.44 18.76
CA ASN A 131 -4.60 0.57 19.60
C ASN A 131 -5.89 0.26 18.80
N MET A 132 -7.05 0.34 19.48
CA MET A 132 -8.36 0.03 18.89
C MET A 132 -8.71 0.84 17.63
N PHE A 133 -8.20 2.07 17.51
CA PHE A 133 -8.39 2.95 16.36
C PHE A 133 -7.28 2.82 15.31
N GLY A 134 -6.40 1.83 15.45
CA GLY A 134 -5.29 1.58 14.55
C GLY A 134 -4.15 2.60 14.65
N ALA A 135 -4.04 3.36 15.75
CA ALA A 135 -2.85 4.20 15.94
C ALA A 135 -1.67 3.28 16.31
N PRO A 136 -0.53 3.38 15.60
CA PRO A 136 0.54 2.39 15.68
C PRO A 136 1.35 2.52 16.97
N GLU A 137 1.98 1.41 17.35
CA GLU A 137 3.16 1.38 18.22
C GLU A 137 4.25 0.66 17.42
N HIS A 138 5.28 1.40 17.02
CA HIS A 138 6.30 0.88 16.13
C HIS A 138 7.38 0.10 16.88
N SER A 139 7.79 -1.04 16.32
CA SER A 139 8.82 -1.90 16.91
C SER A 139 9.93 -2.23 15.92
N PRO A 140 11.17 -2.48 16.40
CA PRO A 140 12.25 -2.99 15.56
C PRO A 140 11.97 -4.37 14.97
N PHE A 141 12.81 -4.80 14.03
CA PHE A 141 12.74 -6.12 13.41
C PHE A 141 12.81 -7.28 14.41
N SER A 142 12.02 -8.32 14.12
CA SER A 142 12.08 -9.63 14.76
C SER A 142 12.29 -10.71 13.70
N ALA A 143 13.10 -11.73 14.00
CA ALA A 143 13.43 -12.80 13.05
C ALA A 143 12.24 -13.73 12.74
N ASP A 144 11.21 -13.74 13.59
CA ASP A 144 10.09 -14.70 13.52
C ASP A 144 8.75 -14.05 13.13
N PHE A 145 8.68 -12.72 13.07
CA PHE A 145 7.45 -11.99 12.71
C PHE A 145 7.77 -10.53 12.35
N GLY A 146 6.82 -9.85 11.73
CA GLY A 146 6.95 -8.43 11.37
C GLY A 146 6.27 -8.11 10.05
N ALA A 147 6.25 -6.83 9.71
CA ALA A 147 5.67 -6.31 8.47
C ALA A 147 6.34 -6.93 7.23
N PHE A 148 7.67 -7.11 7.22
CA PHE A 148 8.36 -7.75 6.09
C PHE A 148 8.01 -9.22 5.93
N HIS A 149 8.04 -9.99 7.02
CA HIS A 149 7.66 -11.40 7.01
C HIS A 149 6.23 -11.56 6.50
N HIS A 150 5.32 -10.75 7.03
CA HIS A 150 3.91 -10.78 6.68
C HIS A 150 3.69 -10.41 5.21
N LEU A 151 4.28 -9.32 4.73
CA LEU A 151 4.16 -8.89 3.33
C LEU A 151 4.68 -9.94 2.36
N ARG A 152 5.88 -10.48 2.60
CA ARG A 152 6.50 -11.51 1.76
C ARG A 152 5.59 -12.72 1.62
N ALA A 153 5.13 -13.26 2.76
CA ALA A 153 4.24 -14.42 2.77
C ALA A 153 2.89 -14.11 2.09
N LEU A 154 2.33 -12.93 2.34
CA LEU A 154 1.06 -12.50 1.78
C LEU A 154 1.13 -12.39 0.26
N LEU A 155 2.20 -11.83 -0.29
CA LEU A 155 2.43 -11.76 -1.74
C LEU A 155 2.67 -13.15 -2.34
N THR A 156 3.51 -13.99 -1.74
CA THR A 156 3.73 -15.37 -2.20
C THR A 156 2.41 -16.14 -2.26
N ASN A 157 1.62 -16.11 -1.18
CA ASN A 157 0.35 -16.81 -1.12
C ASN A 157 -0.71 -16.19 -2.04
N GLY A 158 -0.73 -14.87 -2.18
CA GLY A 158 -1.59 -14.15 -3.12
C GLY A 158 -1.29 -14.53 -4.56
N MET A 159 -0.02 -14.54 -4.95
CA MET A 159 0.44 -14.94 -6.28
C MET A 159 0.15 -16.42 -6.58
N LYS A 160 0.31 -17.32 -5.61
CA LYS A 160 -0.11 -18.74 -5.72
C LYS A 160 -1.61 -18.85 -6.02
N ARG A 161 -2.46 -18.17 -5.24
CA ARG A 161 -3.92 -18.18 -5.43
C ARG A 161 -4.36 -17.55 -6.76
N ALA A 162 -3.64 -16.51 -7.19
CA ALA A 162 -3.86 -15.83 -8.45
C ALA A 162 -3.28 -16.58 -9.68
N LYS A 163 -2.59 -17.72 -9.46
CA LYS A 163 -1.92 -18.51 -10.50
C LYS A 163 -0.92 -17.70 -11.32
N LEU A 164 -0.16 -16.81 -10.65
CA LEU A 164 0.90 -16.00 -11.27
C LEU A 164 2.26 -16.70 -11.27
N HIS A 165 2.44 -17.74 -10.46
CA HIS A 165 3.64 -18.59 -10.51
C HIS A 165 3.48 -19.69 -11.56
N LEU A 166 4.51 -19.90 -12.38
CA LEU A 166 4.68 -21.10 -13.18
C LEU A 166 5.02 -22.28 -12.25
N GLN A 167 4.47 -23.46 -12.52
CA GLN A 167 4.61 -24.65 -11.67
C GLN A 167 6.10 -24.97 -11.38
N GLY A 168 6.49 -25.00 -10.10
CA GLY A 168 7.81 -25.51 -9.65
C GLY A 168 8.49 -24.75 -8.52
N GLU A 169 8.18 -23.46 -8.32
CA GLU A 169 8.84 -22.60 -7.33
C GLU A 169 7.88 -22.25 -6.18
N ALA A 170 7.70 -23.20 -5.26
CA ALA A 170 6.69 -23.05 -4.22
C ALA A 170 7.04 -21.96 -3.21
N ASP A 171 8.32 -21.70 -2.88
CA ASP A 171 8.64 -20.85 -1.73
C ASP A 171 9.66 -19.73 -2.02
N SER A 172 10.05 -19.55 -3.29
CA SER A 172 10.95 -18.47 -3.72
C SER A 172 10.18 -17.27 -4.28
N ILE A 173 10.78 -16.10 -4.12
CA ILE A 173 10.34 -14.87 -4.78
C ILE A 173 10.59 -15.05 -6.28
N PRO A 174 9.61 -14.76 -7.16
CA PRO A 174 9.81 -14.96 -8.59
C PRO A 174 10.96 -14.08 -9.09
N PRO A 175 11.86 -14.61 -9.95
CA PRO A 175 13.03 -13.88 -10.41
C PRO A 175 12.64 -12.58 -11.12
N GLY A 176 13.43 -11.52 -10.88
CA GLY A 176 13.20 -10.19 -11.46
C GLY A 176 12.02 -9.41 -10.86
N LEU A 177 11.56 -9.78 -9.65
CA LEU A 177 10.53 -9.03 -8.94
C LEU A 177 10.98 -7.59 -8.67
N SER A 178 10.12 -6.62 -8.98
CA SER A 178 10.31 -5.23 -8.57
C SER A 178 9.06 -4.77 -7.83
N LEU A 179 9.24 -4.28 -6.61
CA LEU A 179 8.18 -3.88 -5.69
C LEU A 179 8.18 -2.37 -5.48
N THR A 180 7.03 -1.76 -5.77
CA THR A 180 6.69 -0.42 -5.32
C THR A 180 5.68 -0.53 -4.18
N LEU A 181 5.96 0.11 -3.06
CA LEU A 181 5.03 0.16 -1.91
C LEU A 181 4.40 1.55 -1.83
N VAL A 182 3.08 1.58 -1.64
CA VAL A 182 2.31 2.83 -1.56
C VAL A 182 1.44 2.76 -0.31
N GLY A 183 1.65 3.68 0.62
CA GLY A 183 0.81 3.86 1.79
C GLY A 183 0.03 5.15 1.62
N PHE A 184 -1.30 5.08 1.73
CA PHE A 184 -2.16 6.26 1.72
C PHE A 184 -2.81 6.46 3.08
N SER A 185 -2.77 7.69 3.61
CA SER A 185 -3.41 8.06 4.87
C SER A 185 -2.97 7.10 5.99
N LYS A 186 -3.91 6.38 6.60
CA LYS A 186 -3.63 5.32 7.58
C LYS A 186 -2.66 4.25 7.06
N GLY A 187 -2.68 3.90 5.78
CA GLY A 187 -1.77 2.92 5.18
C GLY A 187 -0.28 3.27 5.33
N CYS A 188 0.05 4.54 5.56
CA CYS A 188 1.42 4.98 5.85
C CYS A 188 1.99 4.34 7.12
N VAL A 189 1.16 3.92 8.10
CA VAL A 189 1.65 3.25 9.31
C VAL A 189 2.33 1.92 8.99
N VAL A 190 1.93 1.24 7.91
CA VAL A 190 2.60 0.01 7.47
C VAL A 190 3.99 0.34 6.93
N LEU A 191 4.11 1.40 6.13
CA LEU A 191 5.41 1.84 5.62
C LEU A 191 6.33 2.30 6.74
N ASN A 192 5.81 3.05 7.72
CA ASN A 192 6.56 3.46 8.90
C ASN A 192 7.09 2.24 9.66
N GLN A 193 6.25 1.23 9.91
CA GLN A 193 6.67 -0.01 10.56
C GLN A 193 7.77 -0.73 9.77
N MET A 194 7.63 -0.85 8.45
CA MET A 194 8.68 -1.44 7.61
C MET A 194 9.98 -0.65 7.67
N VAL A 195 9.91 0.68 7.81
CA VAL A 195 11.11 1.51 8.00
C VAL A 195 11.79 1.22 9.34
N TYR A 196 11.05 1.08 10.44
CA TYR A 196 11.61 0.65 11.75
C TYR A 196 12.22 -0.76 11.70
N GLU A 197 11.64 -1.68 10.92
CA GLU A 197 12.17 -3.04 10.73
C GLU A 197 13.36 -3.12 9.76
N LEU A 198 13.54 -2.11 8.91
CA LEU A 198 14.49 -2.15 7.80
C LEU A 198 15.94 -2.51 8.19
N PRO A 199 16.51 -2.00 9.30
CA PRO A 199 17.89 -2.33 9.66
C PRO A 199 18.08 -3.83 9.90
N GLY A 200 17.15 -4.46 10.64
CA GLY A 200 17.19 -5.89 10.90
C GLY A 200 16.83 -6.73 9.68
N ALA A 201 15.82 -6.31 8.90
CA ALA A 201 15.40 -7.02 7.70
C ALA A 201 16.50 -7.06 6.61
N ARG A 202 17.36 -6.03 6.52
CA ARG A 202 18.52 -6.02 5.63
C ARG A 202 19.65 -6.93 6.10
N ALA A 203 19.82 -7.07 7.41
CA ALA A 203 20.84 -7.93 8.02
C ALA A 203 20.43 -9.41 8.05
N ASP A 204 19.13 -9.71 7.99
CA ASP A 204 18.60 -11.05 8.06
C ASP A 204 18.80 -11.82 6.72
N PRO A 205 19.50 -12.97 6.72
CA PRO A 205 19.72 -13.77 5.50
C PRO A 205 18.45 -14.28 4.83
N GLN A 206 17.38 -14.51 5.60
CA GLN A 206 16.09 -14.94 5.06
C GLN A 206 15.34 -13.77 4.42
N MET A 207 15.53 -12.54 4.88
CA MET A 207 14.71 -11.40 4.43
C MET A 207 15.43 -10.47 3.46
N SER A 208 16.76 -10.36 3.53
CA SER A 208 17.54 -9.36 2.80
C SER A 208 17.29 -9.36 1.29
N ASP A 209 17.12 -10.53 0.66
CA ASP A 209 16.82 -10.61 -0.78
C ASP A 209 15.43 -10.12 -1.14
N PHE A 210 14.44 -10.30 -0.26
CA PHE A 210 13.11 -9.70 -0.41
C PHE A 210 13.16 -8.18 -0.30
N VAL A 211 13.89 -7.66 0.70
CA VAL A 211 14.05 -6.23 0.91
C VAL A 211 14.65 -5.55 -0.32
N LYS A 212 15.65 -6.19 -0.96
CA LYS A 212 16.28 -5.68 -2.21
C LYS A 212 15.31 -5.57 -3.39
N GLN A 213 14.17 -6.25 -3.37
CA GLN A 213 13.19 -6.13 -4.46
C GLN A 213 12.38 -4.83 -4.36
N ILE A 214 12.40 -4.13 -3.22
CA ILE A 214 11.68 -2.87 -3.02
C ILE A 214 12.47 -1.75 -3.68
N SER A 215 11.92 -1.17 -4.76
CA SER A 215 12.55 -0.08 -5.50
C SER A 215 12.06 1.29 -5.04
N ASP A 216 10.79 1.37 -4.65
CA ASP A 216 10.12 2.65 -4.37
C ASP A 216 9.16 2.53 -3.18
N MET A 217 9.10 3.58 -2.37
CA MET A 217 8.12 3.75 -1.29
C MET A 217 7.46 5.13 -1.39
N PHE A 218 6.13 5.13 -1.46
CA PHE A 218 5.30 6.34 -1.57
C PHE A 218 4.47 6.51 -0.28
N TRP A 219 4.73 7.60 0.45
CA TRP A 219 3.87 8.10 1.51
C TRP A 219 2.91 9.12 0.92
N LEU A 220 1.63 8.76 0.87
CA LEU A 220 0.56 9.61 0.33
C LEU A 220 -0.30 10.12 1.48
N ASP A 221 -0.07 11.37 1.83
CA ASP A 221 -0.84 12.15 2.79
C ASP A 221 -1.10 11.41 4.11
N GLY A 222 0.00 10.94 4.73
CA GLY A 222 -0.03 10.13 5.94
C GLY A 222 -0.75 10.82 7.10
N GLY A 223 -1.66 10.10 7.73
CA GLY A 223 -2.50 10.58 8.83
C GLY A 223 -3.14 9.44 9.61
N HIS A 224 -3.32 9.63 10.93
CA HIS A 224 -4.05 8.70 11.79
C HIS A 224 -4.52 9.41 13.08
N PRO A 225 -5.50 8.85 13.84
CA PRO A 225 -6.00 9.43 15.09
C PRO A 225 -5.03 9.43 16.29
N GLY A 226 -3.76 9.08 16.10
CA GLY A 226 -2.75 9.11 17.18
C GLY A 226 -2.19 10.52 17.39
N GLY A 227 -1.47 10.73 18.49
CA GLY A 227 -0.89 12.04 18.86
C GLY A 227 0.54 12.31 18.37
N GLY A 228 1.09 11.43 17.53
CA GLY A 228 2.46 11.46 17.02
C GLY A 228 2.75 10.21 16.19
N GLU A 229 3.98 10.08 15.69
CA GLU A 229 4.43 8.94 14.87
C GLU A 229 3.70 8.81 13.52
N THR A 230 3.16 9.92 13.03
CA THR A 230 2.54 9.97 11.70
C THR A 230 3.61 9.87 10.62
N TRP A 231 4.78 10.46 10.87
CA TRP A 231 5.99 10.25 10.08
C TRP A 231 7.12 9.75 10.99
N VAL A 232 8.02 8.93 10.43
CA VAL A 232 9.17 8.41 11.18
C VAL A 232 10.09 9.55 11.60
N THR A 233 10.38 9.65 12.89
CA THR A 233 11.31 10.66 13.44
C THR A 233 12.55 10.06 14.10
N ASP A 234 12.65 8.73 14.17
CA ASP A 234 13.86 8.09 14.69
C ASP A 234 15.04 8.31 13.74
N LYS A 235 16.09 8.96 14.26
CA LYS A 235 17.26 9.37 13.47
C LYS A 235 18.10 8.20 12.96
N GLN A 236 18.18 7.09 13.72
CA GLN A 236 18.95 5.92 13.30
C GLN A 236 18.21 5.17 12.21
N VAL A 237 16.91 5.00 12.38
CA VAL A 237 16.02 4.37 11.40
C VAL A 237 16.02 5.14 10.07
N LEU A 238 15.93 6.48 10.10
CA LEU A 238 15.98 7.30 8.88
C LEU A 238 17.33 7.23 8.16
N ARG A 239 18.43 7.05 8.91
CA ARG A 239 19.76 6.84 8.30
C ARG A 239 19.80 5.53 7.52
N GLU A 240 19.21 4.48 8.07
CA GLU A 240 19.13 3.17 7.42
C GLU A 240 18.23 3.20 6.18
N LEU A 241 17.11 3.92 6.25
CA LEU A 241 16.25 4.16 5.08
C LEU A 241 17.00 4.93 3.99
N ALA A 242 17.72 6.00 4.33
CA ALA A 242 18.52 6.76 3.37
C ALA A 242 19.62 5.91 2.70
N ALA A 243 20.24 4.99 3.45
CA ALA A 243 21.28 4.09 2.96
C ALA A 243 20.74 2.80 2.29
N SER A 244 19.42 2.65 2.16
CA SER A 244 18.79 1.44 1.63
C SER A 244 18.81 1.33 0.11
N GLY A 245 18.92 2.47 -0.59
CA GLY A 245 18.79 2.55 -2.05
C GLY A 245 17.33 2.60 -2.54
N VAL A 246 16.35 2.55 -1.65
CA VAL A 246 14.93 2.74 -1.99
C VAL A 246 14.67 4.19 -2.39
N SER A 247 13.93 4.40 -3.47
CA SER A 247 13.44 5.72 -3.87
C SER A 247 12.28 6.13 -2.98
N ILE A 248 12.41 7.29 -2.33
CA ILE A 248 11.47 7.78 -1.31
C ILE A 248 10.62 8.89 -1.91
N HIS A 249 9.31 8.77 -1.81
CA HIS A 249 8.36 9.74 -2.35
C HIS A 249 7.37 10.17 -1.28
N ALA A 250 7.30 11.47 -1.00
CA ALA A 250 6.39 12.05 -0.01
C ALA A 250 5.45 13.05 -0.70
N HIS A 251 4.17 12.68 -0.75
CA HIS A 251 3.11 13.53 -1.28
C HIS A 251 2.19 13.89 -0.13
N VAL A 252 1.94 15.17 0.08
CA VAL A 252 1.12 15.66 1.19
C VAL A 252 0.15 16.71 0.71
N THR A 253 -0.90 16.95 1.50
CA THR A 253 -1.87 18.02 1.29
C THR A 253 -1.93 18.91 2.52
N PRO A 254 -2.38 20.17 2.38
CA PRO A 254 -2.63 21.04 3.52
C PRO A 254 -3.60 20.45 4.56
N TYR A 255 -4.48 19.51 4.15
CA TYR A 255 -5.42 18.85 5.06
C TYR A 255 -4.73 18.08 6.18
N GLU A 256 -3.59 17.44 5.90
CA GLU A 256 -2.80 16.74 6.92
C GLU A 256 -1.72 17.64 7.53
N VAL A 257 -0.85 18.25 6.70
CA VAL A 257 0.37 18.89 7.22
C VAL A 257 0.19 20.33 7.71
N CYS A 258 -0.94 20.96 7.43
CA CYS A 258 -1.27 22.32 7.86
C CYS A 258 -2.43 22.37 8.87
N ASP A 259 -2.90 21.22 9.37
CA ASP A 259 -3.95 21.18 10.41
C ASP A 259 -3.40 21.71 11.76
N PRO A 260 -3.94 22.82 12.30
CA PRO A 260 -3.47 23.38 13.56
C PRO A 260 -3.75 22.48 14.76
N MET A 261 -4.82 21.67 14.72
CA MET A 261 -5.16 20.72 15.78
C MET A 261 -4.25 19.49 15.77
N ARG A 262 -3.62 19.20 14.62
CA ARG A 262 -2.69 18.09 14.41
C ARG A 262 -1.31 18.56 13.96
N ALA A 263 -0.84 19.68 14.51
CA ALA A 263 0.38 20.35 14.08
C ALA A 263 1.66 19.49 14.14
N TRP A 264 1.64 18.36 14.87
CA TRP A 264 2.76 17.40 14.83
C TRP A 264 2.93 16.77 13.45
N VAL A 265 1.86 16.49 12.69
CA VAL A 265 1.92 15.85 11.37
C VAL A 265 2.84 16.62 10.43
N GLY A 266 2.63 17.94 10.32
CA GLY A 266 3.49 18.81 9.53
C GLY A 266 4.91 18.96 10.08
N ARG A 267 5.11 18.92 11.41
CA ARG A 267 6.44 18.97 12.02
C ARG A 267 7.24 17.70 11.74
N GLU A 268 6.62 16.54 11.94
CA GLU A 268 7.21 15.23 11.71
C GLU A 268 7.53 15.04 10.22
N HIS A 269 6.62 15.39 9.31
CA HIS A 269 6.88 15.38 7.85
C HIS A 269 8.12 16.20 7.48
N ARG A 270 8.20 17.46 7.96
CA ARG A 270 9.38 18.31 7.69
C ARG A 270 10.66 17.71 8.25
N TYR A 271 10.59 17.12 9.44
CA TYR A 271 11.74 16.44 10.05
C TYR A 271 12.15 15.21 9.25
N PHE A 272 11.20 14.37 8.84
CA PHE A 272 11.41 13.18 8.00
C PHE A 272 12.18 13.53 6.72
N ILE A 273 11.69 14.52 5.96
CA ILE A 273 12.35 14.97 4.73
C ILE A 273 13.74 15.54 5.01
N LYS A 274 13.84 16.45 5.99
CA LYS A 274 15.11 17.09 6.35
C LYS A 274 16.17 16.05 6.70
N MET A 275 15.82 15.07 7.53
CA MET A 275 16.79 14.08 7.98
C MET A 275 17.24 13.14 6.85
N LEU A 276 16.32 12.75 5.95
CA LEU A 276 16.68 11.95 4.77
C LEU A 276 17.65 12.70 3.86
N GLU A 277 17.41 13.99 3.61
CA GLU A 277 18.32 14.85 2.84
C GLU A 277 19.69 15.00 3.53
N GLU A 278 19.71 15.22 4.85
CA GLU A 278 20.97 15.28 5.63
C GLU A 278 21.77 13.97 5.58
N PHE A 279 21.10 12.82 5.41
CA PHE A 279 21.73 11.52 5.25
C PHE A 279 22.04 11.15 3.80
N GLY A 280 21.85 12.08 2.86
CA GLY A 280 22.25 11.91 1.46
C GLY A 280 21.20 11.23 0.57
N ALA A 281 20.00 10.96 1.07
CA ALA A 281 18.88 10.55 0.21
C ALA A 281 18.31 11.77 -0.54
N CYS A 282 17.64 11.51 -1.65
CA CYS A 282 17.00 12.54 -2.49
C CYS A 282 15.48 12.28 -2.56
N PRO A 283 14.72 12.44 -1.46
CA PRO A 283 13.29 12.16 -1.47
C PRO A 283 12.56 13.11 -2.43
N SER A 284 11.64 12.57 -3.23
CA SER A 284 10.70 13.40 -3.97
C SER A 284 9.67 13.96 -2.96
N LYS A 285 9.39 15.26 -3.04
CA LYS A 285 8.48 15.95 -2.12
C LYS A 285 7.52 16.82 -2.89
N LYS A 286 6.22 16.63 -2.65
CA LYS A 286 5.16 17.41 -3.29
C LYS A 286 4.08 17.77 -2.29
N LEU A 287 3.85 19.06 -2.10
CA LEU A 287 2.63 19.57 -1.49
C LEU A 287 1.62 19.79 -2.63
N HIS A 288 0.46 19.14 -2.50
CA HIS A 288 -0.62 19.19 -3.49
C HIS A 288 -1.72 20.13 -3.02
N PHE A 289 -2.42 20.74 -3.99
CA PHE A 289 -3.59 21.59 -3.73
C PHE A 289 -3.31 22.78 -2.78
N GLU A 290 -2.10 23.36 -2.86
CA GLU A 290 -1.67 24.50 -2.03
C GLU A 290 -2.59 25.72 -2.15
N ASP A 291 -3.16 25.92 -3.34
CA ASP A 291 -4.04 27.04 -3.66
C ASP A 291 -5.52 26.77 -3.32
N GLU A 292 -5.84 25.58 -2.81
CA GLU A 292 -7.20 25.18 -2.43
C GLU A 292 -7.35 25.13 -0.88
N PRO A 293 -8.54 25.41 -0.33
CA PRO A 293 -8.80 25.19 1.09
C PRO A 293 -8.54 23.72 1.51
N PRO A 294 -7.93 23.46 2.68
CA PRO A 294 -7.73 22.09 3.17
C PRO A 294 -9.05 21.33 3.28
N SER A 295 -9.15 20.16 2.68
CA SER A 295 -10.36 19.34 2.69
C SER A 295 -10.06 17.84 2.62
N ILE A 296 -11.00 17.01 3.08
CA ILE A 296 -10.91 15.55 3.00
C ILE A 296 -11.00 15.06 1.54
N GLU A 297 -11.66 15.81 0.66
CA GLU A 297 -11.65 15.56 -0.78
C GLU A 297 -10.23 15.69 -1.34
N ASN A 298 -9.48 16.72 -0.94
CA ASN A 298 -8.09 16.92 -1.35
C ASN A 298 -7.20 15.79 -0.82
N HIS A 299 -7.44 15.36 0.41
CA HIS A 299 -6.79 14.18 0.99
C HIS A 299 -6.94 12.95 0.09
N PHE A 300 -8.16 12.60 -0.35
CA PHE A 300 -8.33 11.47 -1.28
C PHE A 300 -7.80 11.73 -2.70
N ARG A 301 -7.95 12.96 -3.22
CA ARG A 301 -7.50 13.34 -4.57
C ARG A 301 -5.99 13.14 -4.77
N VAL A 302 -5.19 13.13 -3.70
CA VAL A 302 -3.75 12.82 -3.78
C VAL A 302 -3.48 11.49 -4.49
N ILE A 303 -4.37 10.49 -4.34
CA ILE A 303 -4.23 9.15 -4.96
C ILE A 303 -4.30 9.24 -6.50
N GLN A 304 -4.91 10.28 -7.06
CA GLN A 304 -5.00 10.50 -8.51
C GLN A 304 -3.80 11.27 -9.07
N GLU A 305 -3.16 12.13 -8.27
CA GLU A 305 -2.20 13.16 -8.74
C GLU A 305 -0.73 12.86 -8.39
N PHE A 306 -0.45 11.97 -7.43
CA PHE A 306 0.93 11.62 -7.04
C PHE A 306 1.71 10.97 -8.17
#